data_AF-A0A813JZV0-F1
#
_entry.id   AF-A0A813JZV0-F1
#
_cell.length_a   1.000
_cell.length_b   1.000
_cell.length_c   1.000
_cell.angle_alpha   90.00
_cell.angle_beta   90.00
_cell.angle_gamma   90.00
#
_symmetry.space_group_name_H-M   'P 1'
#
loop_
_entity.id
_entity.type
_entity.pdbx_description
1 polymer ?
#
loop_
_entity_poly.entity_id
_entity_poly.type
_entity_poly.pdbx_seq_one_letter_code
_entity_poly.pdbx_strand_id
1 'polypeptide(L)'
;AGLAEIGGGWLVWQACREDKPKWWALLGGIILVIYGFIPTLQPIDEFGRVYAIYGGIFIGMSFVWGWVFDGVRPDWGDIIGSFVALVGVCVVLFWP
;
A
#
# COMPACT_ATOMS: atom_id res chain seq x y z
N ALA A 1 -8.79 1.34 -1.50
CA ALA A 1 -8.03 0.34 -0.73
C ALA A 1 -6.61 0.84 -0.48
N GLY A 2 -5.72 0.84 -1.48
CA GLY A 2 -4.30 1.19 -1.28
C GLY A 2 -4.01 2.61 -0.76
N LEU A 3 -4.79 3.64 -1.15
CA LEU A 3 -4.60 5.00 -0.61
C LEU A 3 -4.88 5.09 0.90
N ALA A 4 -5.82 4.28 1.41
CA ALA A 4 -6.12 4.23 2.85
C ALA A 4 -5.02 3.48 3.60
N GLU A 5 -4.51 2.39 3.04
CA GLU A 5 -3.42 1.61 3.63
C GLU A 5 -2.12 2.41 3.69
N ILE A 6 -1.69 2.99 2.57
CA ILE A 6 -0.46 3.77 2.49
C ILE A 6 -0.59 5.07 3.28
N GLY A 7 -1.72 5.78 3.16
CA GLY A 7 -1.95 7.00 3.93
C GLY A 7 -2.06 6.76 5.43
N GLY A 8 -2.71 5.67 5.85
CA GLY A 8 -2.81 5.28 7.25
C GLY A 8 -1.43 4.92 7.84
N GLY A 9 -0.65 4.11 7.13
CA GLY A 9 0.73 3.78 7.50
C GLY A 9 1.65 5.00 7.52
N TRP A 10 1.52 5.89 6.52
CA TRP A 10 2.28 7.14 6.43
C TRP A 10 1.99 8.06 7.62
N LEU A 11 0.72 8.22 8.03
CA LEU A 11 0.36 9.03 9.20
C LEU A 11 0.97 8.49 10.51
N VAL A 12 1.03 7.15 10.66
CA VAL A 12 1.72 6.53 11.80
C VAL A 12 3.22 6.75 11.72
N TRP A 13 3.82 6.56 10.54
CA TRP A 13 5.24 6.80 10.32
C TRP A 13 5.64 8.23 10.69
N GLN A 14 4.90 9.21 10.18
CA GLN A 14 5.12 10.63 10.44
C GLN A 14 5.08 10.95 11.94
N ALA A 15 4.12 10.38 12.68
CA ALA A 15 4.00 10.57 14.12
C ALA A 15 5.12 9.91 14.93
N CYS A 16 5.63 8.76 14.48
CA CYS A 16 6.63 7.98 15.22
C CYS A 16 8.08 8.30 14.85
N ARG A 17 8.33 8.77 13.62
CA ARG A 17 9.69 8.96 13.07
C ARG A 17 10.01 10.40 12.67
N GLU A 18 9.01 11.23 12.40
CA GLU A 18 9.20 12.60 11.85
C GLU A 18 8.74 13.70 12.82
N ASP A 19 8.68 13.40 14.13
CA ASP A 19 8.26 14.33 15.21
C ASP A 19 6.88 15.00 15.01
N LYS A 20 6.00 14.40 14.19
CA LYS A 20 4.64 14.91 14.01
C LYS A 20 3.76 14.62 15.24
N PRO A 21 2.63 15.35 15.41
CA PRO A 21 1.76 15.17 16.56
C PRO A 21 1.27 13.73 16.72
N LYS A 22 1.28 13.21 17.95
CA LYS A 22 0.89 11.82 18.26
C LYS A 22 -0.54 11.46 17.83
N TRP A 23 -1.44 12.43 17.67
CA TRP A 23 -2.80 12.17 17.15
C TRP A 23 -2.82 11.73 15.68
N TRP A 24 -1.75 11.97 14.91
CA TRP A 24 -1.59 11.46 13.55
C TRP A 24 -1.50 9.93 13.56
N ALA A 25 -0.81 9.34 14.55
CA ALA A 25 -0.79 7.89 14.72
C ALA A 25 -2.17 7.31 15.04
N LEU A 26 -2.98 8.04 15.83
CA LEU A 26 -4.35 7.62 16.14
C LEU A 26 -5.21 7.60 14.87
N LEU A 27 -5.18 8.67 14.06
CA LEU A 27 -5.91 8.71 12.79
C LEU A 27 -5.41 7.67 11.79
N GLY A 28 -4.08 7.52 11.66
CA GLY A 28 -3.48 6.50 10.84
C GLY A 28 -3.94 5.10 11.24
N GLY A 29 -3.97 4.82 12.55
CA GLY A 29 -4.51 3.58 13.11
C GLY A 29 -5.98 3.35 12.79
N ILE A 30 -6.83 4.36 12.92
CA ILE A 30 -8.26 4.26 12.55
C ILE A 30 -8.42 3.93 11.05
N ILE A 31 -7.66 4.61 10.20
CA ILE A 31 -7.69 4.37 8.75
C ILE A 31 -7.21 2.94 8.42
N LEU A 32 -6.18 2.45 9.10
CA LEU A 32 -5.68 1.08 8.93
C LEU A 32 -6.69 0.02 9.38
N VAL A 33 -7.39 0.26 10.50
CA VAL A 33 -8.47 -0.63 10.95
C VAL A 33 -9.59 -0.67 9.92
N ILE A 34 -10.04 0.48 9.42
CA ILE A 34 -11.07 0.55 8.37
C ILE A 34 -10.59 -0.16 7.10
N TYR A 35 -9.33 0.04 6.71
CA TYR A 35 -8.73 -0.62 5.56
C TYR A 35 -8.79 -2.13 5.68
N GLY A 36 -8.55 -2.71 6.85
CA GLY A 36 -8.62 -4.17 7.07
C GLY A 36 -9.96 -4.81 6.67
N PHE A 37 -11.06 -4.03 6.67
CA PHE A 37 -12.38 -4.49 6.24
C PHE A 37 -12.64 -4.30 4.74
N ILE A 38 -11.78 -3.59 4.01
CA ILE A 38 -11.98 -3.36 2.57
C ILE A 38 -11.68 -4.62 1.75
N PRO A 39 -10.59 -5.37 1.99
CA PRO A 39 -10.35 -6.64 1.30
C PRO A 39 -11.44 -7.69 1.53
N THR A 40 -12.12 -7.66 2.69
CA THR A 40 -13.20 -8.61 2.99
C THR A 40 -14.46 -8.41 2.16
N LEU A 41 -14.55 -7.29 1.43
CA LEU A 41 -15.65 -6.99 0.52
C LEU A 41 -15.37 -7.44 -0.93
N GLN A 42 -14.21 -8.05 -1.19
CA GLN A 42 -13.89 -8.53 -2.54
C GLN A 42 -14.61 -9.83 -2.89
N PRO A 43 -15.00 -10.00 -4.17
CA PRO A 43 -15.75 -11.17 -4.64
C PRO A 43 -14.86 -12.41 -4.90
N ILE A 44 -13.57 -12.36 -4.61
CA ILE A 44 -12.64 -13.47 -4.81
C ILE A 44 -12.54 -14.24 -3.48
N ASP A 45 -12.98 -15.50 -3.49
CA ASP A 45 -13.04 -16.34 -2.28
C ASP A 45 -11.66 -16.78 -1.76
N GLU A 46 -10.63 -16.76 -2.61
CA GLU A 46 -9.27 -17.13 -2.23
C GLU A 46 -8.50 -15.94 -1.61
N PHE A 47 -8.54 -15.85 -0.28
CA PHE A 47 -7.82 -14.84 0.52
C PHE A 47 -6.37 -14.61 0.06
N GLY A 48 -5.62 -15.70 -0.19
CA GLY A 48 -4.21 -15.64 -0.56
C GLY A 48 -3.97 -14.94 -1.90
N ARG A 49 -4.78 -15.22 -2.93
CA ARG A 49 -4.66 -14.54 -4.23
C ARG A 49 -5.05 -13.07 -4.10
N VAL A 50 -6.12 -12.76 -3.39
CA VAL A 50 -6.57 -11.38 -3.16
C VAL A 50 -5.46 -10.55 -2.52
N TYR A 51 -4.87 -11.03 -1.44
CA TYR A 51 -3.80 -10.31 -0.74
C TYR A 51 -2.52 -10.20 -1.57
N ALA A 52 -2.16 -11.22 -2.35
CA ALA A 52 -1.01 -11.16 -3.24
C ALA A 52 -1.18 -10.11 -4.35
N ILE A 53 -2.38 -10.02 -4.93
CA ILE A 53 -2.73 -9.01 -5.94
C ILE A 53 -2.66 -7.61 -5.35
N TYR A 54 -3.28 -7.39 -4.18
CA TYR A 54 -3.22 -6.10 -3.50
C TYR A 54 -1.80 -5.72 -3.12
N GLY A 55 -1.01 -6.66 -2.60
CA GLY A 55 0.37 -6.43 -2.20
C GLY A 55 1.26 -5.99 -3.37
N GLY A 56 1.07 -6.55 -4.56
CA GLY A 56 1.87 -6.11 -5.72
C GLY A 56 1.46 -4.74 -6.26
N ILE A 57 0.17 -4.38 -6.23
CA ILE A 57 -0.27 -3.01 -6.56
C ILE A 57 0.21 -2.02 -5.48
N PHE A 58 0.25 -2.46 -4.21
CA PHE A 58 0.74 -1.67 -3.07
C PHE A 58 2.20 -1.23 -3.24
N ILE A 59 3.06 -2.07 -3.82
CA ILE A 59 4.46 -1.72 -4.10
C ILE A 59 4.54 -0.47 -4.99
N GLY A 60 3.87 -0.48 -6.15
CA GLY A 60 3.90 0.67 -7.06
C GLY A 60 3.27 1.93 -6.47
N MET A 61 2.14 1.78 -5.76
CA MET A 61 1.50 2.91 -5.09
C MET A 61 2.37 3.51 -3.97
N SER A 62 3.17 2.70 -3.27
CA SER A 62 4.05 3.18 -2.19
C SER A 62 5.13 4.13 -2.72
N PHE A 63 5.72 3.82 -3.87
CA PHE A 63 6.70 4.70 -4.51
C PHE A 63 6.06 6.00 -5.03
N VAL A 64 4.87 5.90 -5.65
CA VAL A 64 4.12 7.08 -6.09
C VAL A 64 3.74 7.97 -4.91
N TRP A 65 3.35 7.37 -3.79
CA TRP A 65 3.02 8.11 -2.57
C TRP A 65 4.24 8.82 -1.99
N GLY A 66 5.37 8.11 -1.86
CA GLY A 66 6.64 8.71 -1.41
C GLY A 66 7.10 9.85 -2.32
N TRP A 67 6.84 9.75 -3.63
CA TRP A 67 7.14 10.83 -4.56
C TRP A 67 6.26 12.06 -4.35
N VAL A 68 4.95 11.87 -4.16
CA VAL A 68 3.98 12.96 -4.02
C VAL A 68 4.05 13.64 -2.65
N PHE A 69 4.14 12.86 -1.57
CA PHE A 69 4.05 13.37 -0.20
C PHE A 69 5.40 13.60 0.47
N ASP A 70 6.38 12.74 0.20
CA ASP A 70 7.73 12.85 0.78
C ASP A 70 8.74 13.50 -0.19
N GLY A 71 8.35 13.75 -1.44
CA GLY A 71 9.19 14.38 -2.46
C GLY A 71 10.33 13.50 -2.99
N VAL A 72 10.38 12.22 -2.58
CA VAL A 72 11.43 11.27 -2.96
C VAL A 72 11.15 10.77 -4.36
N ARG A 73 11.99 11.17 -5.32
CA ARG A 73 11.83 10.73 -6.71
C ARG A 73 12.17 9.24 -6.82
N PRO A 74 11.29 8.42 -7.43
CA PRO A 74 11.57 7.01 -7.65
C PRO A 74 12.83 6.87 -8.50
N ASP A 75 13.72 5.98 -8.10
CA ASP A 75 14.89 5.66 -8.89
C ASP A 75 14.60 4.56 -9.91
N TRP A 76 15.60 4.23 -10.73
CA TRP A 76 15.45 3.16 -11.73
C TRP A 76 15.21 1.78 -11.10
N GLY A 77 15.73 1.54 -9.89
CA GLY A 77 15.49 0.32 -9.14
C GLY A 77 14.03 0.21 -8.69
N ASP A 78 13.46 1.30 -8.18
CA ASP A 78 12.05 1.39 -7.77
C ASP A 78 11.10 1.13 -8.95
N ILE A 79 11.40 1.73 -10.11
CA ILE A 79 10.61 1.57 -11.33
C ILE A 79 10.64 0.12 -11.81
N ILE A 80 11.83 -0.49 -11.90
CA ILE A 80 11.99 -1.88 -12.34
C ILE A 80 11.35 -2.82 -11.32
N GLY A 81 11.57 -2.61 -10.03
CA GLY A 81 10.99 -3.40 -8.95
C GLY A 81 9.46 -3.35 -8.96
N SER A 82 8.88 -2.16 -9.11
CA SER A 82 7.43 -2.00 -9.26
C SER A 82 6.92 -2.72 -10.51
N PHE A 83 7.64 -2.66 -11.62
CA PHE A 83 7.23 -3.35 -12.84
C PHE A 83 7.24 -4.86 -12.67
N VAL A 84 8.29 -5.42 -12.06
CA VAL A 84 8.38 -6.86 -11.75
C VAL A 84 7.26 -7.31 -10.81
N ALA A 85 6.95 -6.51 -9.79
CA ALA A 85 5.83 -6.78 -8.88
C ALA A 85 4.49 -6.82 -9.62
N LEU A 86 4.24 -5.85 -10.50
CA LEU A 86 3.01 -5.80 -11.31
C LEU A 86 2.91 -6.97 -12.29
N VAL A 87 4.01 -7.40 -12.91
CA VAL A 87 4.04 -8.62 -13.73
C VAL A 87 3.67 -9.84 -12.89
N GLY A 88 4.21 -9.96 -11.66
CA GLY A 88 3.82 -11.02 -10.73
C GLY A 88 2.32 -11.01 -10.39
N VAL A 89 1.73 -9.82 -10.19
CA VAL A 89 0.28 -9.65 -9.99
C VAL A 89 -0.51 -10.13 -11.21
N CYS A 90 -0.08 -9.78 -12.42
CA CYS A 90 -0.70 -10.26 -13.65
C CYS A 90 -0.66 -11.78 -13.75
N VAL A 91 0.47 -12.41 -13.39
CA VAL A 91 0.56 -13.87 -13.34
C VAL A 91 -0.48 -14.43 -12.37
N VAL A 92 -0.56 -13.93 -11.14
CA VAL A 92 -1.53 -14.43 -10.14
C VAL A 92 -2.98 -14.19 -10.56
N LEU A 93 -3.29 -13.07 -11.21
CA LEU A 93 -4.64 -12.72 -11.69
C LEU A 93 -5.10 -13.60 -12.86
N PHE A 94 -4.21 -13.85 -13.82
CA PHE A 94 -4.56 -14.53 -15.07
C PHE A 94 -4.21 -16.02 -15.06
N TRP A 95 -3.53 -16.51 -14.03
CA TRP A 95 -3.24 -17.93 -13.87
C TRP A 95 -4.46 -18.67 -13.30
N PRO A 96 -4.93 -19.75 -13.95
CA PRO A 96 -6.09 -20.53 -13.51
C PRO A 96 -5.86 -21.16 -12.12
#